data_AF-A0A928VHN8-F1
#
_entry.id   AF-A0A928VHN8-F1
#
_cell.length_a   1.000
_cell.length_b   1.000
_cell.length_c   1.000
_cell.angle_alpha   90.00
_cell.angle_beta   90.00
_cell.angle_gamma   90.00
#
_symmetry.space_group_name_H-M   'P 1'
#
loop_
_entity.id
_entity.type
_entity.pdbx_description
1 polymer ?
#
loop_
_entity_poly.entity_id
_entity_poly.type
_entity_poly.pdbx_seq_one_letter_code
_entity_poly.pdbx_strand_id
1 'polypeptide(L)'
;MNTAINQWRELIGGAFALQSDTFREVAALSGGLWFALIVVTLAGLSIAIAQSIVLFVSRVKPGRFIFCLLINAVLFTFGFIFLTLSTWLLGFVPGSPRVPLIALIKVFGLGYAPLLFSFLGALPYLGYPIGNLLSVWNLLAMVVGYAAIAQIPLSSAFVYVALGWFVKQNLEGTIGQPIAQLGSQIVDRIAGVALADTPQELRERILAGLRPTNPIVQASGTSLPGSQQLIQASARARTVNQPISIESSTTPLKLTQRRESPDRIVQVKHRFRGLVPRLKLALSLLTMAIVFFLILVLLRPIRDSLFGWYTSLRGIWRLTFDLFWISVVALVFAGILAPLESLGWWAGWYGDPVKIVARTMQRVKVDREVDRYVVYLDGIAQSGSEYTPDIEEFLAALKPALPKNVELVQGLMMYSVLNRPLIEDRPLAFLWRLADKVRWANPTALLGLLVNIRNVLIVAVSSDKRYGPIYNQGIAQVIFDGLVDRGYQPGSGIPITLIGYSGGGEMSVAAAPYLKRSTGATIEVISLGGVMSANHNLLKLEQLYHIVGEKDTVER
;
A
#
# COMPACT_ATOMS: atom_id res chain seq x y z
N MET A 1 7.98 43.48 4.72
CA MET A 1 6.87 43.23 5.66
C MET A 1 7.03 41.84 6.25
N ASN A 2 7.02 41.71 7.57
CA ASN A 2 6.99 40.40 8.24
C ASN A 2 5.60 39.79 8.03
N THR A 3 5.50 38.83 7.11
CA THR A 3 4.26 38.09 6.84
C THR A 3 4.31 36.75 7.57
N ALA A 4 3.15 36.16 7.84
CA ALA A 4 3.07 34.81 8.41
C ALA A 4 3.78 33.77 7.52
N ILE A 5 3.79 33.97 6.20
CA ILE A 5 4.49 33.10 5.24
C ILE A 5 6.01 33.16 5.44
N ASN A 6 6.59 34.31 5.78
CA ASN A 6 8.03 34.41 6.01
C ASN A 6 8.45 33.73 7.32
N GLN A 7 7.54 33.67 8.30
CA GLN A 7 7.77 33.11 9.64
C GLN A 7 7.22 31.68 9.80
N TRP A 8 6.90 30.99 8.69
CA TRP A 8 6.20 29.70 8.71
C TRP A 8 6.87 28.64 9.59
N ARG A 9 8.21 28.64 9.69
CA ARG A 9 8.98 27.68 10.48
C ARG A 9 8.79 27.87 11.97
N GLU A 10 8.88 29.12 12.43
CA GLU A 10 8.69 29.49 13.83
C GLU A 10 7.24 29.27 14.23
N LEU A 11 6.29 29.62 13.36
CA LEU A 11 4.86 29.38 13.59
C LEU A 11 4.55 27.88 13.70
N ILE A 12 5.00 27.05 12.77
CA ILE A 12 4.79 25.60 12.82
C ILE A 12 5.50 24.99 14.03
N GLY A 13 6.76 25.37 14.30
CA GLY A 13 7.53 24.89 15.45
C GLY A 13 6.88 25.26 16.78
N GLY A 14 6.42 26.50 16.94
CA GLY A 14 5.72 26.99 18.12
C GLY A 14 4.36 26.33 18.32
N ALA A 15 3.62 26.06 17.23
CA ALA A 15 2.38 25.29 17.29
C ALA A 15 2.64 23.83 17.74
N PHE A 16 3.71 23.20 17.25
CA PHE A 16 4.14 21.88 17.69
C PHE A 16 4.53 21.84 19.18
N ALA A 17 5.22 22.88 19.65
CA ALA A 17 5.60 23.06 21.04
C ALA A 17 4.47 23.58 21.93
N LEU A 18 3.26 23.77 21.39
CA LEU A 18 2.08 24.28 22.09
C LEU A 18 2.32 25.64 22.78
N GLN A 19 3.10 26.53 22.16
CA GLN A 19 3.42 27.85 22.68
C GLN A 19 2.25 28.82 22.47
N SER A 20 1.67 29.33 23.55
CA SER A 20 0.52 30.26 23.49
C SER A 20 0.83 31.56 22.74
N ASP A 21 2.06 32.05 22.83
CA ASP A 21 2.48 33.30 22.16
C ASP A 21 2.47 33.18 20.64
N THR A 22 2.84 32.01 20.10
CA THR A 22 2.79 31.73 18.66
C THR A 22 1.37 31.85 18.11
N PHE A 23 0.37 31.41 18.87
CA PHE A 23 -1.04 31.53 18.48
C PHE A 23 -1.55 32.98 18.54
N ARG A 24 -1.06 33.79 19.49
CA ARG A 24 -1.34 35.23 19.51
C ARG A 24 -0.67 35.94 18.34
N GLU A 25 0.56 35.58 18.05
CA GLU A 25 1.35 36.16 16.96
C GLU A 25 0.69 35.91 15.60
N VAL A 26 0.31 34.65 15.29
CA VAL A 26 -0.32 34.35 13.99
C VAL A 26 -1.62 35.13 13.78
N ALA A 27 -2.37 35.39 14.86
CA ALA A 27 -3.59 36.19 14.81
C ALA A 27 -3.32 37.64 14.40
N ALA A 28 -2.19 38.22 14.85
CA ALA A 28 -1.78 39.59 14.58
C ALA A 28 -1.07 39.77 13.22
N LEU A 29 -0.40 38.73 12.71
CA LEU A 29 0.42 38.84 11.49
C LEU A 29 -0.40 39.11 10.22
N SER A 30 0.19 39.92 9.35
CA SER A 30 -0.27 40.13 7.97
C SER A 30 -0.10 38.84 7.16
N GLY A 31 -1.10 38.47 6.37
CA GLY A 31 -1.13 37.20 5.64
C GLY A 31 -1.43 35.95 6.49
N GLY A 32 -1.71 36.09 7.80
CA GLY A 32 -2.04 34.95 8.68
C GLY A 32 -3.24 34.12 8.21
N LEU A 33 -4.22 34.75 7.54
CA LEU A 33 -5.39 34.05 7.00
C LEU A 33 -4.99 33.07 5.87
N TRP A 34 -4.22 33.56 4.89
CA TRP A 34 -3.72 32.72 3.79
C TRP A 34 -2.82 31.62 4.30
N PHE A 35 -1.95 31.93 5.27
CA PHE A 35 -1.10 30.93 5.91
C PHE A 35 -1.92 29.82 6.57
N ALA A 36 -2.95 30.16 7.36
CA ALA A 36 -3.85 29.19 7.98
C ALA A 36 -4.57 28.30 6.96
N LEU A 37 -5.11 28.88 5.88
CA LEU A 37 -5.77 28.11 4.81
C LEU A 37 -4.80 27.17 4.08
N ILE A 38 -3.56 27.60 3.85
CA ILE A 38 -2.50 26.76 3.27
C ILE A 38 -2.17 25.61 4.21
N VAL A 39 -1.95 25.87 5.51
CA VAL A 39 -1.66 24.83 6.50
C VAL A 39 -2.77 23.79 6.56
N VAL A 40 -4.03 24.21 6.65
CA VAL A 40 -5.19 23.31 6.67
C VAL A 40 -5.29 22.49 5.38
N THR A 41 -5.11 23.11 4.23
CA THR A 41 -5.21 22.41 2.94
C THR A 41 -4.07 21.40 2.78
N LEU A 42 -2.85 21.74 3.18
CA LEU A 42 -1.71 20.82 3.18
C LEU A 42 -1.89 19.69 4.20
N ALA A 43 -2.48 19.96 5.37
CA ALA A 43 -2.85 18.94 6.34
C ALA A 43 -3.89 17.97 5.75
N GLY A 44 -4.92 18.50 5.07
CA GLY A 44 -5.90 17.69 4.35
C GLY A 44 -5.27 16.81 3.27
N LEU A 45 -4.33 17.35 2.50
CA LEU A 45 -3.56 16.59 1.51
C LEU A 45 -2.71 15.49 2.17
N SER A 46 -2.06 15.81 3.30
CA SER A 46 -1.24 14.88 4.07
C SER A 46 -2.07 13.69 4.60
N ILE A 47 -3.28 13.96 5.11
CA ILE A 47 -4.25 12.94 5.54
C ILE A 47 -4.72 12.12 4.33
N ALA A 48 -5.03 12.77 3.20
CA ALA A 48 -5.45 12.06 1.99
C ALA A 48 -4.36 11.11 1.47
N ILE A 49 -3.08 11.48 1.57
CA ILE A 49 -1.95 10.60 1.26
C ILE A 49 -1.91 9.41 2.22
N ALA A 50 -2.08 9.64 3.53
CA ALA A 50 -2.10 8.60 4.54
C ALA A 50 -3.21 7.54 4.30
N GLN A 51 -4.35 8.00 3.79
CA GLN A 51 -5.53 7.18 3.49
C GLN A 51 -5.62 6.75 2.02
N SER A 52 -4.57 6.97 1.23
CA SER A 52 -4.58 6.74 -0.22
C SER A 52 -4.84 5.28 -0.63
N ILE A 53 -4.71 4.33 0.31
CA ILE A 53 -5.10 2.93 0.11
C ILE A 53 -6.53 2.77 -0.44
N VAL A 54 -7.47 3.62 -0.03
CA VAL A 54 -8.87 3.55 -0.52
C VAL A 54 -8.94 3.73 -2.03
N LEU A 55 -8.10 4.61 -2.59
CA LEU A 55 -8.01 4.86 -4.03
C LEU A 55 -7.39 3.65 -4.76
N PHE A 56 -6.40 2.99 -4.15
CA PHE A 56 -5.81 1.78 -4.70
C PHE A 56 -6.78 0.60 -4.69
N VAL A 57 -7.47 0.37 -3.56
CA VAL A 57 -8.45 -0.71 -3.44
C VAL A 57 -9.57 -0.56 -4.47
N SER A 58 -9.98 0.69 -4.71
CA SER A 58 -10.98 1.04 -5.72
C SER A 58 -10.44 1.03 -7.17
N ARG A 59 -9.17 0.65 -7.37
CA ARG A 59 -8.49 0.57 -8.68
C ARG A 59 -8.51 1.89 -9.47
N VAL A 60 -8.34 3.02 -8.77
CA VAL A 60 -8.25 4.34 -9.41
C VAL A 60 -7.02 4.41 -10.31
N LYS A 61 -7.19 4.94 -11.54
CA LYS A 61 -6.08 5.09 -12.50
C LYS A 61 -5.06 6.14 -12.02
N PRO A 62 -3.76 6.00 -12.34
CA PRO A 62 -2.71 6.90 -11.84
C PRO A 62 -2.94 8.39 -12.10
N GLY A 63 -3.46 8.75 -13.28
CA GLY A 63 -3.77 10.15 -13.60
C GLY A 63 -4.87 10.76 -12.72
N ARG A 64 -5.89 9.97 -12.37
CA ARG A 64 -7.02 10.40 -11.53
C ARG A 64 -6.68 10.40 -10.04
N PHE A 65 -5.71 9.59 -9.65
CA PHE A 65 -5.26 9.48 -8.27
C PHE A 65 -4.83 10.84 -7.68
N ILE A 66 -4.03 11.61 -8.41
CA ILE A 66 -3.56 12.94 -7.95
C ILE A 66 -4.73 13.91 -7.79
N PHE A 67 -5.67 13.93 -8.74
CA PHE A 67 -6.86 14.80 -8.65
C PHE A 67 -7.74 14.43 -7.45
N CYS A 68 -7.92 13.14 -7.16
CA CYS A 68 -8.66 12.69 -5.97
C CYS A 68 -8.01 13.20 -4.68
N LEU A 69 -6.67 13.13 -4.57
CA LEU A 69 -5.95 13.65 -3.41
C LEU A 69 -6.16 15.17 -3.24
N LEU A 70 -6.07 15.93 -4.33
CA LEU A 70 -6.24 17.39 -4.30
C LEU A 70 -7.67 17.79 -3.90
N ILE A 71 -8.68 17.08 -4.39
CA ILE A 71 -10.08 17.37 -4.05
C ILE A 71 -10.39 17.00 -2.61
N ASN A 72 -9.88 15.87 -2.12
CA ASN A 72 -10.01 15.52 -0.71
C ASN A 72 -9.38 16.60 0.19
N ALA A 73 -8.24 17.17 -0.21
CA ALA A 73 -7.63 18.29 0.52
C ALA A 73 -8.54 19.54 0.54
N VAL A 74 -9.20 19.86 -0.58
CA VAL A 74 -10.14 20.99 -0.67
C VAL A 74 -11.40 20.74 0.18
N LEU A 75 -12.00 19.54 0.08
CA LEU A 75 -13.17 19.16 0.87
C LEU A 75 -12.87 19.21 2.37
N PHE A 76 -11.68 18.77 2.77
CA PHE A 76 -11.21 18.86 4.15
C PHE A 76 -11.15 20.31 4.65
N THR A 77 -10.69 21.25 3.84
CA THR A 77 -10.66 22.68 4.18
C THR A 77 -12.07 23.24 4.42
N PHE A 78 -13.09 22.78 3.68
CA PHE A 78 -14.48 23.15 3.99
C PHE A 78 -14.93 22.61 5.36
N GLY A 79 -14.59 21.36 5.70
CA GLY A 79 -14.86 20.78 7.02
C GLY A 79 -14.23 21.59 8.17
N PHE A 80 -13.02 22.11 7.95
CA PHE A 80 -12.35 23.04 8.87
C PHE A 80 -13.11 24.36 9.04
N ILE A 81 -13.62 24.94 7.95
CA ILE A 81 -14.42 26.17 8.00
C ILE A 81 -15.68 25.93 8.84
N PHE A 82 -16.36 24.79 8.66
CA PHE A 82 -17.52 24.41 9.49
C PHE A 82 -17.16 24.27 10.98
N LEU A 83 -16.04 23.65 11.31
CA LEU A 83 -15.55 23.56 12.70
C LEU A 83 -15.30 24.95 13.32
N THR A 84 -14.70 25.83 12.53
CA THR A 84 -14.37 27.18 12.99
C THR A 84 -15.63 28.03 13.18
N LEU A 85 -16.57 27.97 12.23
CA LEU A 85 -17.85 28.68 12.31
C LEU A 85 -18.71 28.18 13.47
N SER A 86 -18.81 26.87 13.66
CA SER A 86 -19.56 26.29 14.79
C SER A 86 -18.99 26.72 16.14
N THR A 87 -17.67 26.75 16.28
CA THR A 87 -17.03 27.24 17.51
C THR A 87 -17.23 28.75 17.69
N TRP A 88 -17.14 29.53 16.62
CA TRP A 88 -17.39 30.98 16.66
C TRP A 88 -18.81 31.32 17.08
N LEU A 89 -19.81 30.55 16.62
CA LEU A 89 -21.22 30.75 16.97
C LEU A 89 -21.49 30.61 18.48
N LEU A 90 -20.69 29.82 19.21
CA LEU A 90 -20.79 29.71 20.67
C LEU A 90 -20.47 31.03 21.39
N GLY A 91 -19.74 31.94 20.75
CA GLY A 91 -19.44 33.28 21.26
C GLY A 91 -20.65 34.21 21.38
N PHE A 92 -21.79 33.84 20.78
CA PHE A 92 -23.06 34.57 20.93
C PHE A 92 -23.87 34.13 22.16
N VAL A 93 -23.51 33.02 22.79
CA VAL A 93 -24.15 32.57 24.03
C VAL A 93 -23.80 33.53 25.17
N PRO A 94 -24.76 33.94 26.02
CA PRO A 94 -24.49 34.80 27.16
C PRO A 94 -23.39 34.23 28.06
N GLY A 95 -22.39 35.05 28.40
CA GLY A 95 -21.24 34.64 29.22
C GLY A 95 -20.04 34.06 28.45
N SER A 96 -20.15 33.87 27.13
CA SER A 96 -19.04 33.39 26.30
C SER A 96 -18.07 34.50 25.87
N PRO A 97 -16.76 34.19 25.73
CA PRO A 97 -15.78 35.12 25.17
C PRO A 97 -16.06 35.37 23.69
N ARG A 98 -16.04 36.65 23.28
CA ARG A 98 -16.23 37.06 21.88
C ARG A 98 -14.88 37.13 21.17
N VAL A 99 -14.66 36.19 20.27
CA VAL A 99 -13.45 36.15 19.44
C VAL A 99 -13.80 36.50 17.99
N PRO A 100 -13.04 37.40 17.32
CA PRO A 100 -13.25 37.68 15.90
C PRO A 100 -13.07 36.42 15.03
N LEU A 101 -14.00 36.17 14.09
CA LEU A 101 -13.97 34.98 13.23
C LEU A 101 -12.63 34.81 12.50
N ILE A 102 -12.08 35.89 11.95
CA ILE A 102 -10.80 35.84 11.22
C ILE A 102 -9.65 35.45 12.16
N ALA A 103 -9.63 35.94 13.40
CA ALA A 103 -8.62 35.55 14.39
C ALA A 103 -8.74 34.07 14.74
N LEU A 104 -9.97 33.57 14.89
CA LEU A 104 -10.22 32.16 15.14
C LEU A 104 -9.77 31.27 13.97
N ILE A 105 -10.04 31.65 12.71
CA ILE A 105 -9.57 30.94 11.52
C ILE A 105 -8.04 30.85 11.51
N LYS A 106 -7.34 31.95 11.80
CA LYS A 106 -5.87 31.97 11.83
C LYS A 106 -5.31 30.99 12.85
N VAL A 107 -5.89 30.98 14.04
CA VAL A 107 -5.43 30.20 15.19
C VAL A 107 -5.77 28.74 15.06
N PHE A 108 -7.00 28.40 14.67
CA PHE A 108 -7.40 27.03 14.40
C PHE A 108 -6.61 26.48 13.21
N GLY A 109 -6.41 27.26 12.15
CA GLY A 109 -5.63 26.80 11.00
C GLY A 109 -4.18 26.51 11.35
N LEU A 110 -3.55 27.31 12.24
CA LEU A 110 -2.24 26.97 12.80
C LEU A 110 -2.29 25.72 13.68
N GLY A 111 -3.39 25.50 14.41
CA GLY A 111 -3.62 24.28 15.20
C GLY A 111 -3.54 22.98 14.38
N TYR A 112 -3.80 23.03 13.07
CA TYR A 112 -3.66 21.89 12.15
C TYR A 112 -2.21 21.60 11.73
N ALA A 113 -1.22 22.39 12.18
CA ALA A 113 0.19 22.16 11.88
C ALA A 113 0.68 20.73 12.18
N PRO A 114 0.28 20.06 13.29
CA PRO A 114 0.63 18.66 13.53
C PRO A 114 0.19 17.72 12.42
N LEU A 115 -0.96 17.99 11.80
CA LEU A 115 -1.52 17.15 10.74
C LEU A 115 -0.81 17.33 9.39
N LEU A 116 0.11 18.28 9.24
CA LEU A 116 1.03 18.32 8.09
C LEU A 116 1.86 17.03 7.97
N PHE A 117 2.04 16.32 9.08
CA PHE A 117 2.82 15.09 9.19
C PHE A 117 1.96 13.82 9.06
N SER A 118 0.67 13.97 8.77
CA SER A 118 -0.25 12.84 8.65
C SER A 118 0.14 11.85 7.56
N PHE A 119 0.93 12.25 6.55
CA PHE A 119 1.48 11.35 5.53
C PHE A 119 2.32 10.20 6.13
N LEU A 120 2.89 10.38 7.33
CA LEU A 120 3.54 9.31 8.10
C LEU A 120 2.55 8.19 8.48
N GLY A 121 1.26 8.50 8.48
CA GLY A 121 0.18 7.52 8.58
C GLY A 121 0.21 6.49 7.46
N ALA A 122 0.86 6.73 6.32
CA ALA A 122 1.05 5.72 5.27
C ALA A 122 2.10 4.65 5.63
N LEU A 123 2.88 4.84 6.71
CA LEU A 123 3.85 3.83 7.14
C LEU A 123 3.12 2.53 7.55
N PRO A 124 3.60 1.36 7.09
CA PRO A 124 3.06 0.09 7.55
C PRO A 124 3.31 -0.08 9.05
N TYR A 125 2.33 -0.62 9.76
CA TYR A 125 2.30 -0.90 11.20
C TYR A 125 2.32 0.36 12.09
N LEU A 126 3.28 1.27 11.91
CA LEU A 126 3.45 2.50 12.69
C LEU A 126 2.49 3.63 12.30
N GLY A 127 1.91 3.58 11.10
CA GLY A 127 1.11 4.69 10.59
C GLY A 127 -0.14 4.99 11.44
N TYR A 128 -0.83 3.96 11.92
CA TYR A 128 -2.03 4.13 12.76
C TYR A 128 -1.74 4.82 14.11
N PRO A 129 -0.78 4.34 14.94
CA PRO A 129 -0.46 5.03 16.20
C PRO A 129 0.08 6.45 15.99
N ILE A 130 0.89 6.69 14.94
CA ILE A 130 1.36 8.04 14.61
C ILE A 130 0.19 8.96 14.27
N GLY A 131 -0.76 8.50 13.44
CA GLY A 131 -1.95 9.27 13.07
C GLY A 131 -2.81 9.65 14.28
N ASN A 132 -3.01 8.71 15.22
CA ASN A 132 -3.74 8.98 16.46
C ASN A 132 -3.02 10.02 17.33
N LEU A 133 -1.69 9.89 17.48
CA LEU A 133 -0.88 10.85 18.24
C LEU A 133 -1.00 12.26 17.64
N LEU A 134 -0.84 12.40 16.31
CA LEU A 134 -0.97 13.68 15.62
C LEU A 134 -2.39 14.28 15.73
N SER A 135 -3.42 13.43 15.75
CA SER A 135 -4.82 13.86 15.92
C SER A 135 -5.07 14.42 17.33
N VAL A 136 -4.53 13.75 18.36
CA VAL A 136 -4.55 14.27 19.74
C VAL A 136 -3.76 15.57 19.83
N TRP A 137 -2.58 15.62 19.19
CA TRP A 137 -1.74 16.83 19.19
C TRP A 137 -2.42 18.03 18.53
N ASN A 138 -3.13 17.80 17.42
CA ASN A 138 -3.96 18.81 16.76
C ASN A 138 -5.03 19.37 17.70
N LEU A 139 -5.76 18.50 18.41
CA LEU A 139 -6.76 18.94 19.39
C LEU A 139 -6.13 19.82 20.47
N LEU A 140 -4.99 19.40 21.03
CA LEU A 140 -4.26 20.18 22.03
C LEU A 140 -3.84 21.55 21.48
N ALA A 141 -3.32 21.59 20.26
CA ALA A 141 -2.91 22.83 19.59
C ALA A 141 -4.10 23.78 19.39
N MET A 142 -5.27 23.25 18.99
CA MET A 142 -6.51 24.03 18.86
C MET A 142 -6.98 24.60 20.20
N VAL A 143 -6.94 23.80 21.28
CA VAL A 143 -7.33 24.24 22.64
C VAL A 143 -6.41 25.32 23.17
N VAL A 144 -5.09 25.12 23.06
CA VAL A 144 -4.09 26.12 23.46
C VAL A 144 -4.25 27.40 22.65
N GLY A 145 -4.47 27.28 21.34
CA GLY A 145 -4.71 28.43 20.48
C GLY A 145 -5.96 29.20 20.88
N TYR A 146 -7.08 28.51 21.13
CA TYR A 146 -8.32 29.15 21.57
C TYR A 146 -8.14 29.87 22.90
N ALA A 147 -7.53 29.21 23.90
CA ALA A 147 -7.24 29.79 25.20
C ALA A 147 -6.40 31.08 25.07
N ALA A 148 -5.40 31.06 24.18
CA ALA A 148 -4.48 32.16 23.98
C ALA A 148 -5.15 33.44 23.44
N ILE A 149 -6.13 33.30 22.54
CA ILE A 149 -6.86 34.44 21.94
C ILE A 149 -8.11 34.85 22.72
N ALA A 150 -8.81 33.90 23.34
CA ALA A 150 -9.98 34.17 24.15
C ALA A 150 -9.62 34.64 25.57
N GLN A 151 -8.34 34.51 25.96
CA GLN A 151 -7.82 34.85 27.28
C GLN A 151 -8.56 34.15 28.42
N ILE A 152 -8.84 32.86 28.22
CA ILE A 152 -9.54 32.00 29.18
C ILE A 152 -8.64 30.82 29.62
N PRO A 153 -8.96 30.17 30.76
CA PRO A 153 -8.28 28.94 31.17
C PRO A 153 -8.39 27.82 30.12
N LEU A 154 -7.38 26.94 30.07
CA LEU A 154 -7.34 25.80 29.15
C LEU A 154 -8.54 24.85 29.31
N SER A 155 -9.05 24.68 30.54
CA SER A 155 -10.24 23.86 30.81
C SER A 155 -11.48 24.41 30.11
N SER A 156 -11.73 25.72 30.20
CA SER A 156 -12.83 26.37 29.50
C SER A 156 -12.64 26.32 27.99
N ALA A 157 -11.42 26.55 27.50
CA ALA A 157 -11.10 26.46 26.08
C ALA A 157 -11.37 25.06 25.50
N PHE A 158 -11.03 24.01 26.24
CA PHE A 158 -11.34 22.65 25.86
C PHE A 158 -12.85 22.45 25.67
N VAL A 159 -13.67 22.95 26.60
CA VAL A 159 -15.14 22.87 26.49
C VAL A 159 -15.65 23.58 25.23
N TYR A 160 -15.16 24.78 24.92
CA TYR A 160 -15.58 25.50 23.71
C TYR A 160 -15.20 24.77 22.41
N VAL A 161 -13.98 24.24 22.33
CA VAL A 161 -13.54 23.46 21.16
C VAL A 161 -14.36 22.16 21.04
N ALA A 162 -14.62 21.47 22.14
CA ALA A 162 -15.42 20.25 22.17
C ALA A 162 -16.88 20.50 21.79
N LEU A 163 -17.49 21.58 22.29
CA LEU A 163 -18.84 22.00 21.92
C LEU A 163 -18.90 22.41 20.44
N GLY A 164 -17.89 23.12 19.93
CA GLY A 164 -17.80 23.47 18.52
C GLY A 164 -17.75 22.22 17.64
N TRP A 165 -16.92 21.25 18.01
CA TRP A 165 -16.89 19.94 17.35
C TRP A 165 -18.23 19.21 17.43
N PHE A 166 -18.90 19.22 18.58
CA PHE A 166 -20.24 18.62 18.74
C PHE A 166 -21.28 19.29 17.84
N VAL A 167 -21.30 20.63 17.77
CA VAL A 167 -22.19 21.38 16.88
C VAL A 167 -21.87 21.06 15.42
N LYS A 168 -20.59 21.01 15.03
CA LYS A 168 -20.18 20.56 13.69
C LYS A 168 -20.74 19.16 13.39
N GLN A 169 -20.62 18.20 14.31
CA GLN A 169 -21.10 16.84 14.11
C GLN A 169 -22.62 16.79 13.88
N ASN A 170 -23.39 17.60 14.62
CA ASN A 170 -24.84 17.71 14.44
C ASN A 170 -25.22 18.42 13.12
N LEU A 171 -24.45 19.43 12.70
CA LEU A 171 -24.62 20.08 11.40
C LEU A 171 -24.32 19.12 10.25
N GLU A 172 -23.29 18.28 10.37
CA GLU A 172 -22.97 17.24 9.39
C GLU A 172 -24.11 16.22 9.23
N GLY A 173 -24.81 15.89 10.32
CA GLY A 173 -25.98 15.01 10.30
C GLY A 173 -27.26 15.63 9.72
N THR A 174 -27.32 16.96 9.52
CA THR A 174 -28.52 17.67 9.06
C THR A 174 -28.28 18.36 7.72
N ILE A 175 -27.70 19.57 7.75
CA ILE A 175 -27.44 20.40 6.56
C ILE A 175 -26.21 19.90 5.79
N GLY A 176 -25.30 19.20 6.46
CA GLY A 176 -24.07 18.69 5.86
C GLY A 176 -24.26 17.42 5.02
N GLN A 177 -25.33 16.64 5.21
CA GLN A 177 -25.54 15.41 4.44
C GLN A 177 -25.63 15.66 2.92
N PRO A 178 -26.44 16.62 2.42
CA PRO A 178 -26.45 16.96 0.98
C PRO A 178 -25.09 17.39 0.45
N ILE A 179 -24.32 18.15 1.24
CA ILE A 179 -22.98 18.63 0.85
C ILE A 179 -21.99 17.47 0.80
N ALA A 180 -22.06 16.55 1.76
CA ALA A 180 -21.24 15.36 1.80
C ALA A 180 -21.55 14.42 0.62
N GLN A 181 -22.84 14.26 0.27
CA GLN A 181 -23.26 13.50 -0.92
C GLN A 181 -22.79 14.14 -2.23
N LEU A 182 -22.85 15.48 -2.35
CA LEU A 182 -22.26 16.18 -3.49
C LEU A 182 -20.74 15.98 -3.53
N GLY A 183 -20.07 16.05 -2.37
CA GLY A 183 -18.64 15.78 -2.23
C GLY A 183 -18.27 14.38 -2.70
N SER A 184 -18.98 13.33 -2.23
CA SER A 184 -18.72 11.95 -2.65
C SER A 184 -19.00 11.75 -4.14
N GLN A 185 -20.08 12.32 -4.69
CA GLN A 185 -20.37 12.26 -6.12
C GLN A 185 -19.28 12.92 -6.99
N ILE A 186 -18.74 14.06 -6.55
CA ILE A 186 -17.64 14.73 -7.24
C ILE A 186 -16.39 13.85 -7.21
N VAL A 187 -16.07 13.29 -6.05
CA VAL A 187 -14.90 12.42 -5.87
C VAL A 187 -15.04 11.15 -6.70
N ASP A 188 -16.19 10.49 -6.68
CA ASP A 188 -16.48 9.29 -7.48
C ASP A 188 -16.41 9.55 -8.97
N ARG A 189 -16.92 10.70 -9.44
CA ARG A 189 -16.82 11.09 -10.85
C ARG A 189 -15.37 11.28 -11.28
N ILE A 190 -14.54 11.81 -10.39
CA ILE A 190 -13.14 12.13 -10.68
C ILE A 190 -12.24 10.91 -10.55
N ALA A 191 -12.52 10.02 -9.60
CA ALA A 191 -12.00 8.65 -9.56
C ALA A 191 -12.47 7.85 -10.79
N GLY A 192 -13.69 8.14 -11.25
CA GLY A 192 -14.47 7.44 -12.26
C GLY A 192 -14.77 5.99 -11.88
N VAL A 193 -14.85 5.74 -10.58
CA VAL A 193 -15.28 4.51 -9.90
C VAL A 193 -15.91 4.95 -8.59
N ALA A 194 -16.91 4.21 -8.10
CA ALA A 194 -17.41 4.43 -6.74
C ALA A 194 -16.29 4.11 -5.75
N LEU A 195 -15.94 5.02 -4.84
CA LEU A 195 -14.98 4.75 -3.78
C LEU A 195 -15.62 3.93 -2.66
N ALA A 196 -14.79 3.31 -1.82
CA ALA A 196 -15.29 2.63 -0.62
C ALA A 196 -15.46 3.67 0.50
N ASP A 197 -16.68 3.81 1.01
CA ASP A 197 -17.01 4.85 1.98
C ASP A 197 -16.81 4.36 3.43
N THR A 198 -16.79 3.04 3.64
CA THR A 198 -16.65 2.45 4.98
C THR A 198 -15.53 1.41 5.07
N PRO A 199 -14.96 1.17 6.27
CA PRO A 199 -13.99 0.10 6.47
C PRO A 199 -14.56 -1.30 6.17
N GLN A 200 -15.87 -1.50 6.36
CA GLN A 200 -16.55 -2.75 6.02
C GLN A 200 -16.60 -2.95 4.52
N GLU A 201 -17.03 -1.94 3.77
CA GLU A 201 -17.07 -1.98 2.31
C GLU A 201 -15.65 -2.16 1.72
N LEU A 202 -14.65 -1.48 2.28
CA LEU A 202 -13.25 -1.67 1.88
C LEU A 202 -12.82 -3.14 2.05
N ARG A 203 -13.15 -3.74 3.18
CA ARG A 203 -12.89 -5.15 3.46
C ARG A 203 -13.66 -6.06 2.50
N GLU A 204 -14.93 -5.78 2.25
CA GLU A 204 -15.76 -6.54 1.31
C GLU A 204 -15.22 -6.47 -0.11
N ARG A 205 -14.76 -5.32 -0.58
CA ARG A 205 -14.15 -5.18 -1.92
C ARG A 205 -12.83 -5.93 -2.03
N ILE A 206 -12.00 -5.91 -0.99
CA ILE A 206 -10.80 -6.74 -0.92
C ILE A 206 -11.21 -8.23 -0.96
N LEU A 207 -12.24 -8.62 -0.19
CA LEU A 207 -12.75 -9.98 -0.18
C LEU A 207 -13.49 -10.38 -1.48
N ALA A 208 -14.05 -9.44 -2.24
CA ALA A 208 -14.76 -9.68 -3.49
C ALA A 208 -13.80 -9.74 -4.67
N GLY A 209 -12.70 -8.98 -4.63
CA GLY A 209 -11.52 -9.16 -5.48
C GLY A 209 -10.83 -10.53 -5.30
N LEU A 210 -11.31 -11.36 -4.38
CA LEU A 210 -10.97 -12.79 -4.26
C LEU A 210 -11.69 -13.68 -5.27
N ARG A 211 -12.69 -13.17 -6.00
CA ARG A 211 -13.28 -13.91 -7.11
C ARG A 211 -12.36 -13.69 -8.31
N PRO A 212 -11.76 -14.76 -8.87
CA PRO A 212 -10.90 -14.58 -10.03
C PRO A 212 -11.72 -13.90 -11.12
N THR A 213 -11.24 -12.76 -11.61
CA THR A 213 -11.94 -11.93 -12.62
C THR A 213 -12.11 -12.64 -13.97
N ASN A 214 -11.68 -13.90 -14.07
CA ASN A 214 -12.20 -14.92 -14.95
C ASN A 214 -12.15 -16.26 -14.20
N PRO A 215 -13.17 -17.14 -14.28
CA PRO A 215 -12.98 -18.52 -13.87
C PRO A 215 -11.81 -19.10 -14.66
N ILE A 216 -10.72 -19.41 -13.96
CA ILE A 216 -9.63 -20.22 -14.51
C ILE A 216 -10.24 -21.62 -14.66
N VAL A 217 -10.27 -22.11 -15.90
CA VAL A 217 -11.04 -23.25 -16.42
C VAL A 217 -12.45 -22.84 -16.91
N GLN A 218 -12.57 -22.64 -18.23
CA GLN A 218 -13.81 -23.03 -18.92
C GLN A 218 -14.02 -24.51 -18.59
N ALA A 219 -14.92 -24.82 -17.66
CA ALA A 219 -15.48 -26.15 -17.63
C ALA A 219 -16.00 -26.39 -19.04
N SER A 220 -15.35 -27.27 -19.80
CA SER A 220 -15.94 -27.84 -21.00
C SER A 220 -17.32 -28.32 -20.57
N GLY A 221 -18.36 -27.61 -21.03
CA GLY A 221 -19.73 -27.85 -20.65
C GLY A 221 -20.13 -29.27 -21.04
N THR A 222 -19.99 -30.20 -20.10
CA THR A 222 -20.87 -31.36 -19.99
C THR A 222 -21.87 -31.01 -18.90
N SER A 223 -22.77 -30.09 -19.22
CA SER A 223 -24.02 -29.95 -18.51
C SER A 223 -24.80 -31.24 -18.72
N LEU A 224 -24.83 -32.10 -17.71
CA LEU A 224 -25.89 -33.10 -17.54
C LEU A 224 -27.24 -32.37 -17.66
N PRO A 225 -28.11 -32.68 -18.63
CA PRO A 225 -29.37 -31.98 -18.82
C PRO A 225 -30.28 -32.22 -17.61
N GLY A 226 -30.81 -31.14 -17.05
CA GLY A 226 -31.79 -31.20 -15.96
C GLY A 226 -33.00 -32.05 -16.33
N SER A 227 -33.28 -33.03 -15.48
CA SER A 227 -34.40 -33.98 -15.54
C SER A 227 -35.81 -33.35 -15.45
N GLN A 228 -35.94 -32.03 -15.59
CA GLN A 228 -37.20 -31.30 -15.58
C GLN A 228 -37.56 -30.64 -16.93
N GLN A 229 -36.66 -30.63 -17.92
CA GLN A 229 -36.95 -30.10 -19.27
C GLN A 229 -37.38 -31.16 -20.29
N LEU A 230 -37.20 -32.45 -19.98
CA LEU A 230 -37.60 -33.58 -20.84
C LEU A 230 -39.09 -33.97 -20.75
N ILE A 231 -39.85 -33.39 -19.80
CA ILE A 231 -41.30 -33.67 -19.65
C ILE A 231 -42.17 -32.58 -20.31
N GLN A 232 -41.63 -31.41 -20.63
CA GLN A 232 -42.38 -30.31 -21.28
C GLN A 232 -42.12 -30.16 -22.79
N ALA A 233 -41.02 -30.69 -23.32
CA ALA A 233 -40.69 -30.57 -24.75
C ALA A 233 -41.31 -31.65 -25.65
N SER A 234 -41.91 -32.71 -25.07
CA SER A 234 -42.59 -33.80 -25.79
C SER A 234 -44.05 -33.49 -26.16
N ALA A 235 -44.57 -32.30 -25.80
CA ALA A 235 -45.97 -31.91 -26.04
C ALA A 235 -46.19 -30.90 -27.19
N ARG A 236 -45.16 -30.55 -27.98
CA ARG A 236 -45.31 -29.68 -29.16
C ARG A 236 -44.55 -30.22 -30.37
N ALA A 237 -44.92 -31.41 -30.80
CA ALA A 237 -44.79 -31.77 -32.21
C ALA A 237 -45.90 -31.06 -33.00
N ARG A 238 -45.54 -30.28 -34.03
CA ARG A 238 -46.14 -30.33 -35.39
C ARG A 238 -45.62 -29.20 -36.29
N THR A 239 -45.30 -29.59 -37.54
CA THR A 239 -45.17 -28.82 -38.80
C THR A 239 -43.93 -27.89 -38.90
N VAL A 240 -43.06 -27.94 -39.93
CA VAL A 240 -43.23 -28.06 -41.39
C VAL A 240 -41.96 -28.66 -42.07
N ASN A 241 -42.17 -29.40 -43.17
CA ASN A 241 -41.26 -30.11 -44.10
C ASN A 241 -40.37 -29.19 -45.01
N GLN A 242 -39.07 -29.51 -45.23
CA GLN A 242 -38.41 -30.07 -46.46
C GLN A 242 -37.47 -29.05 -47.23
N PRO A 243 -36.57 -29.43 -48.18
CA PRO A 243 -35.23 -30.05 -47.99
C PRO A 243 -34.03 -29.45 -48.81
N ILE A 244 -32.80 -29.79 -48.39
CA ILE A 244 -31.47 -29.99 -49.07
C ILE A 244 -31.06 -29.18 -50.34
N SER A 245 -29.87 -28.56 -50.30
CA SER A 245 -28.82 -28.68 -51.35
C SER A 245 -27.42 -28.22 -50.87
N ILE A 246 -26.40 -29.00 -51.25
CA ILE A 246 -24.96 -28.80 -50.99
C ILE A 246 -24.33 -28.41 -52.33
N GLU A 247 -23.60 -27.29 -52.39
CA GLU A 247 -22.71 -26.99 -53.50
C GLU A 247 -21.33 -26.54 -53.02
N SER A 248 -20.31 -27.15 -53.64
CA SER A 248 -18.88 -26.92 -53.45
C SER A 248 -18.40 -26.06 -54.61
N SER A 249 -17.69 -24.95 -54.35
CA SER A 249 -16.92 -24.27 -55.39
C SER A 249 -15.54 -23.87 -54.88
N THR A 250 -14.53 -24.42 -55.55
CA THR A 250 -13.10 -24.22 -55.37
C THR A 250 -12.62 -23.21 -56.41
N THR A 251 -11.99 -22.11 -55.96
CA THR A 251 -11.24 -21.21 -56.86
C THR A 251 -9.94 -20.77 -56.19
N PRO A 252 -8.76 -20.98 -56.81
CA PRO A 252 -7.46 -20.70 -56.19
C PRO A 252 -7.00 -19.25 -56.46
N LEU A 253 -6.59 -18.52 -55.42
CA LEU A 253 -6.00 -17.18 -55.56
C LEU A 253 -4.47 -17.25 -55.52
N LYS A 254 -3.88 -16.77 -56.62
CA LYS A 254 -2.45 -16.69 -56.93
C LYS A 254 -1.65 -15.85 -55.93
N LEU A 255 -0.50 -16.38 -55.51
CA LEU A 255 0.58 -15.62 -54.85
C LEU A 255 1.26 -14.69 -55.86
N THR A 256 1.14 -13.38 -55.64
CA THR A 256 1.97 -12.38 -56.32
C THR A 256 3.05 -11.91 -55.35
N GLN A 257 4.31 -12.23 -55.65
CA GLN A 257 5.50 -11.69 -54.99
C GLN A 257 5.45 -10.15 -55.03
N ARG A 258 5.43 -9.52 -53.85
CA ARG A 258 5.56 -8.07 -53.70
C ARG A 258 7.02 -7.73 -53.37
N ARG A 259 7.63 -6.95 -54.27
CA ARG A 259 8.95 -6.32 -54.17
C ARG A 259 9.21 -5.72 -52.78
N GLU A 260 10.41 -5.97 -52.26
CA GLU A 260 11.01 -5.27 -51.12
C GLU A 260 11.01 -3.75 -51.37
N SER A 261 10.44 -2.99 -50.43
CA SER A 261 10.67 -1.55 -50.27
C SER A 261 11.34 -1.33 -48.91
N PRO A 262 12.40 -0.51 -48.82
CA PRO A 262 13.09 -0.27 -47.56
C PRO A 262 12.31 0.76 -46.73
N ASP A 263 11.39 0.30 -45.89
CA ASP A 263 10.62 1.18 -44.99
C ASP A 263 11.50 1.75 -43.87
N ARG A 264 11.99 2.99 -44.08
CA ARG A 264 12.67 3.83 -43.08
C ARG A 264 11.89 3.97 -41.75
N ILE A 265 10.57 3.75 -41.76
CA ILE A 265 9.69 3.87 -40.59
C ILE A 265 9.93 2.72 -39.58
N VAL A 266 10.35 1.54 -40.04
CA VAL A 266 10.70 0.41 -39.15
C VAL A 266 12.03 0.67 -38.43
N GLN A 267 13.01 1.31 -39.10
CA GLN A 267 14.28 1.70 -38.47
C GLN A 267 14.14 2.79 -37.41
N VAL A 268 13.21 3.76 -37.58
CA VAL A 268 12.94 4.78 -36.57
C VAL A 268 12.37 4.15 -35.29
N LYS A 269 11.47 3.15 -35.42
CA LYS A 269 10.90 2.43 -34.27
C LYS A 269 11.95 1.61 -33.49
N HIS A 270 12.99 1.12 -34.16
CA HIS A 270 14.11 0.42 -33.50
C HIS A 270 15.07 1.36 -32.76
N ARG A 271 15.29 2.59 -33.26
CA ARG A 271 16.18 3.58 -32.61
C ARG A 271 15.61 4.15 -31.31
N PHE A 272 14.28 4.26 -31.20
CA PHE A 272 13.59 4.77 -30.00
C PHE A 272 13.27 3.70 -28.93
N ARG A 273 13.48 2.41 -29.23
CA ARG A 273 13.13 1.30 -28.31
C ARG A 273 13.94 1.31 -27.01
N GLY A 274 15.17 1.82 -27.03
CA GLY A 274 16.02 1.97 -25.84
C GLY A 274 15.88 3.31 -25.11
N LEU A 275 15.34 4.34 -25.77
CA LEU A 275 15.19 5.70 -25.22
C LEU A 275 14.01 5.79 -24.25
N VAL A 276 12.88 5.17 -24.57
CA VAL A 276 11.67 5.21 -23.75
C VAL A 276 11.86 4.57 -22.36
N PRO A 277 12.47 3.37 -22.22
CA PRO A 277 12.73 2.77 -20.91
C PRO A 277 13.70 3.59 -20.05
N ARG A 278 14.76 4.16 -20.66
CA ARG A 278 15.73 5.02 -19.96
C ARG A 278 15.11 6.33 -19.49
N LEU A 279 14.26 6.95 -20.32
CA LEU A 279 13.52 8.14 -19.94
C LEU A 279 12.53 7.85 -18.80
N LYS A 280 11.81 6.71 -18.87
CA LYS A 280 10.90 6.27 -17.81
C LYS A 280 11.64 6.04 -16.49
N LEU A 281 12.82 5.41 -16.53
CA LEU A 281 13.68 5.23 -15.37
C LEU A 281 14.15 6.57 -14.80
N ALA A 282 14.64 7.47 -15.65
CA ALA A 282 15.10 8.80 -15.23
C ALA A 282 13.98 9.62 -14.57
N LEU A 283 12.78 9.61 -15.16
CA LEU A 283 11.60 10.28 -14.59
C LEU A 283 11.18 9.66 -13.25
N SER A 284 11.24 8.33 -13.12
CA SER A 284 10.97 7.64 -11.86
C SER A 284 11.98 8.01 -10.78
N LEU A 285 13.28 8.05 -11.10
CA LEU A 285 14.33 8.44 -10.15
C LEU A 285 14.21 9.91 -9.76
N LEU A 286 13.89 10.80 -10.71
CA LEU A 286 13.63 12.21 -10.43
C LEU A 286 12.44 12.36 -9.49
N THR A 287 11.34 11.64 -9.75
CA THR A 287 10.15 11.66 -8.88
C THR A 287 10.51 11.19 -7.47
N MET A 288 11.27 10.11 -7.34
CA MET A 288 11.74 9.60 -6.04
C MET A 288 12.63 10.62 -5.31
N ALA A 289 13.55 11.27 -6.01
CA ALA A 289 14.41 12.30 -5.44
C ALA A 289 13.61 13.51 -4.94
N ILE A 290 12.60 13.95 -5.71
CA ILE A 290 11.70 15.03 -5.31
C ILE A 290 10.91 14.64 -4.06
N VAL A 291 10.33 13.43 -4.03
CA VAL A 291 9.57 12.94 -2.86
C VAL A 291 10.48 12.81 -1.62
N PHE A 292 11.69 12.27 -1.78
CA PHE A 292 12.66 12.17 -0.69
C PHE A 292 13.03 13.55 -0.13
N PHE A 293 13.34 14.50 -1.02
CA PHE A 293 13.64 15.88 -0.63
C PHE A 293 12.45 16.55 0.05
N LEU A 294 11.23 16.32 -0.46
CA LEU A 294 10.01 16.83 0.15
C LEU A 294 9.84 16.29 1.58
N ILE A 295 10.01 14.98 1.81
CA ILE A 295 9.95 14.39 3.16
C ILE A 295 11.05 14.98 4.05
N LEU A 296 12.28 15.15 3.54
CA LEU A 296 13.38 15.77 4.28
C LEU A 296 13.02 17.18 4.75
N VAL A 297 12.43 17.99 3.86
CA VAL A 297 11.98 19.36 4.18
C VAL A 297 10.81 19.34 5.15
N LEU A 298 9.83 18.45 4.95
CA LEU A 298 8.65 18.33 5.81
C LEU A 298 9.02 17.88 7.21
N LEU A 299 9.99 16.99 7.39
CA LEU A 299 10.43 16.50 8.71
C LEU A 299 11.35 17.47 9.46
N ARG A 300 11.83 18.52 8.79
CA ARG A 300 12.74 19.50 9.39
C ARG A 300 12.18 20.22 10.63
N PRO A 301 10.91 20.67 10.69
CA PRO A 301 10.37 21.29 11.91
C PRO A 301 10.38 20.35 13.12
N ILE A 302 10.12 19.05 12.92
CA ILE A 302 10.25 18.04 13.99
C ILE A 302 11.69 17.94 14.46
N ARG A 303 12.65 17.88 13.52
CA ARG A 303 14.08 17.85 13.86
C ARG A 303 14.48 19.07 14.67
N ASP A 304 14.15 20.25 14.17
CA ASP A 304 14.62 21.50 14.75
C ASP A 304 13.91 21.75 16.11
N SER A 305 12.67 21.29 16.30
CA SER A 305 11.93 21.38 17.58
C SER A 305 12.41 20.37 18.63
N LEU A 306 12.50 19.07 18.29
CA LEU A 306 12.89 18.02 19.25
C LEU A 306 14.40 17.95 19.49
N PHE A 307 15.18 18.28 18.46
CA PHE A 307 16.63 18.11 18.47
C PHE A 307 17.39 19.40 18.28
N GLY A 308 16.79 20.59 18.41
CA GLY A 308 17.41 21.90 18.11
C GLY A 308 18.81 22.13 18.71
N TRP A 309 19.13 21.46 19.82
CA TRP A 309 20.46 21.39 20.42
C TRP A 309 21.57 20.89 19.48
N TYR A 310 21.23 20.09 18.45
CA TYR A 310 22.19 19.56 17.46
C TYR A 310 22.95 20.67 16.73
N THR A 311 22.36 21.86 16.61
CA THR A 311 23.01 23.03 16.00
C THR A 311 24.25 23.49 16.76
N SER A 312 24.34 23.13 18.05
CA SER A 312 25.51 23.40 18.90
C SER A 312 26.64 22.38 18.72
N LEU A 313 26.36 21.23 18.10
CA LEU A 313 27.38 20.22 17.80
C LEU A 313 28.35 20.75 16.73
N ARG A 314 29.62 20.37 16.84
CA ARG A 314 30.69 20.78 15.90
C ARG A 314 31.43 19.56 15.35
N GLY A 315 32.02 19.73 14.16
CA GLY A 315 32.86 18.72 13.52
C GLY A 315 32.15 17.37 13.34
N ILE A 316 32.78 16.30 13.81
CA ILE A 316 32.32 14.92 13.63
C ILE A 316 30.95 14.66 14.25
N TRP A 317 30.64 15.23 15.43
CA TRP A 317 29.37 14.98 16.12
C TRP A 317 28.16 15.52 15.34
N ARG A 318 28.33 16.68 14.69
CA ARG A 318 27.30 17.24 13.83
C ARG A 318 27.11 16.39 12.58
N LEU A 319 28.21 15.95 11.96
CA LEU A 319 28.16 15.06 10.80
C LEU A 319 27.46 13.73 11.16
N THR A 320 27.78 13.13 12.31
CA THR A 320 27.14 11.91 12.79
C THR A 320 25.64 12.10 12.96
N PHE A 321 25.20 13.22 13.56
CA PHE A 321 23.77 13.52 13.69
C PHE A 321 23.09 13.75 12.34
N ASP A 322 23.73 14.50 11.42
CA ASP A 322 23.19 14.74 10.09
C ASP A 322 23.02 13.42 9.31
N LEU A 323 24.00 12.52 9.38
CA LEU A 323 23.91 11.18 8.79
C LEU A 323 22.80 10.34 9.43
N PHE A 324 22.70 10.34 10.76
CA PHE A 324 21.61 9.67 11.47
C PHE A 324 20.25 10.19 11.04
N TRP A 325 20.08 11.51 10.94
CA TRP A 325 18.81 12.11 10.51
C TRP A 325 18.47 11.76 9.06
N ILE A 326 19.47 11.76 8.16
CA ILE A 326 19.28 11.31 6.78
C ILE A 326 18.85 9.84 6.74
N SER A 327 19.40 8.98 7.60
CA SER A 327 18.98 7.58 7.73
C SER A 327 17.53 7.45 8.21
N VAL A 328 17.09 8.27 9.17
CA VAL A 328 15.68 8.34 9.61
C VAL A 328 14.76 8.73 8.45
N VAL A 329 15.11 9.77 7.70
CA VAL A 329 14.34 10.22 6.52
C VAL A 329 14.30 9.11 5.45
N ALA A 330 15.42 8.42 5.21
CA ALA A 330 15.49 7.31 4.28
C ALA A 330 14.62 6.12 4.69
N LEU A 331 14.55 5.81 6.00
CA LEU A 331 13.68 4.77 6.51
C LEU A 331 12.20 5.13 6.35
N VAL A 332 11.82 6.37 6.64
CA VAL A 332 10.45 6.87 6.41
C VAL A 332 10.08 6.80 4.93
N PHE A 333 10.98 7.26 4.06
CA PHE A 333 10.78 7.19 2.61
C PHE A 333 10.62 5.75 2.12
N ALA A 334 11.50 4.84 2.56
CA ALA A 334 11.42 3.42 2.23
C ALA A 334 10.11 2.79 2.74
N GLY A 335 9.69 3.12 3.96
CA GLY A 335 8.44 2.62 4.56
C GLY A 335 7.19 3.06 3.80
N ILE A 336 7.13 4.32 3.34
CA ILE A 336 6.02 4.83 2.52
C ILE A 336 5.99 4.16 1.14
N LEU A 337 7.16 3.84 0.57
CA LEU A 337 7.25 3.13 -0.71
C LEU A 337 6.94 1.64 -0.61
N ALA A 338 7.18 1.01 0.55
CA ALA A 338 7.06 -0.43 0.74
C ALA A 338 5.72 -1.04 0.27
N PRO A 339 4.54 -0.48 0.62
CA PRO A 339 3.26 -1.03 0.17
C PRO A 339 2.93 -0.72 -1.30
N LEU A 340 3.62 0.22 -1.96
CA LEU A 340 3.21 0.72 -3.29
C LEU A 340 3.27 -0.35 -4.38
N GLU A 341 4.19 -1.31 -4.30
CA GLU A 341 4.22 -2.43 -5.24
C GLU A 341 2.93 -3.25 -5.15
N SER A 342 2.48 -3.54 -3.94
CA SER A 342 1.30 -4.39 -3.72
C SER A 342 0.01 -3.64 -4.03
N LEU A 343 -0.03 -2.36 -3.68
CA LEU A 343 -1.13 -1.47 -4.01
C LEU A 343 -1.25 -1.24 -5.53
N GLY A 344 -0.12 -1.01 -6.22
CA GLY A 344 -0.08 -0.86 -7.67
C GLY A 344 -0.46 -2.15 -8.39
N TRP A 345 -0.06 -3.31 -7.87
CA TRP A 345 -0.46 -4.63 -8.39
C TRP A 345 -1.96 -4.82 -8.27
N TRP A 346 -2.53 -4.56 -7.10
CA TRP A 346 -3.97 -4.64 -6.87
C TRP A 346 -4.78 -3.71 -7.78
N ALA A 347 -4.29 -2.47 -7.95
CA ALA A 347 -4.93 -1.47 -8.78
C ALA A 347 -4.76 -1.73 -10.30
N GLY A 348 -4.00 -2.76 -10.69
CA GLY A 348 -3.74 -3.10 -12.09
C GLY A 348 -2.80 -2.13 -12.80
N TRP A 349 -2.00 -1.35 -12.06
CA TRP A 349 -1.12 -0.33 -12.63
C TRP A 349 0.06 -0.90 -13.44
N TYR A 350 0.39 -2.17 -13.20
CA TYR A 350 1.46 -2.87 -13.93
C TYR A 350 0.98 -3.60 -15.20
N GLY A 351 -0.31 -3.47 -15.54
CA GLY A 351 -0.97 -4.18 -16.65
C GLY A 351 -1.46 -5.58 -16.25
N ASP A 352 -2.05 -6.31 -17.20
CA ASP A 352 -2.15 -7.77 -17.05
C ASP A 352 -0.74 -8.28 -16.77
N PRO A 353 -0.56 -9.28 -15.87
CA PRO A 353 0.74 -9.92 -15.72
C PRO A 353 1.12 -10.39 -17.11
N VAL A 354 1.99 -9.63 -17.78
CA VAL A 354 2.60 -9.98 -19.05
C VAL A 354 3.10 -11.36 -18.77
N LYS A 355 2.42 -12.37 -19.36
CA LYS A 355 2.68 -13.81 -19.22
C LYS A 355 4.12 -13.92 -18.80
N ILE A 356 4.33 -14.11 -17.49
CA ILE A 356 5.65 -14.08 -16.83
C ILE A 356 6.57 -14.69 -17.85
N VAL A 357 7.49 -13.87 -18.43
CA VAL A 357 8.34 -14.19 -19.58
C VAL A 357 8.39 -15.67 -19.63
N ALA A 358 7.65 -16.30 -20.57
CA ALA A 358 7.41 -17.73 -20.58
C ALA A 358 8.75 -18.37 -20.28
N ARG A 359 8.99 -18.65 -19.00
CA ARG A 359 10.24 -19.20 -18.59
C ARG A 359 9.97 -20.55 -19.15
N THR A 360 10.74 -20.93 -20.15
CA THR A 360 10.69 -22.25 -20.75
C THR A 360 11.10 -23.30 -19.71
N MET A 361 10.68 -23.17 -18.45
CA MET A 361 10.35 -24.27 -17.59
C MET A 361 9.19 -24.96 -18.30
N GLN A 362 9.55 -25.94 -19.12
CA GLN A 362 8.65 -27.03 -19.44
C GLN A 362 7.87 -27.34 -18.16
N ARG A 363 6.53 -27.34 -18.22
CA ARG A 363 5.71 -27.95 -17.17
C ARG A 363 6.39 -29.28 -16.86
N VAL A 364 7.00 -29.39 -15.69
CA VAL A 364 7.62 -30.63 -15.29
C VAL A 364 6.43 -31.55 -15.10
N LYS A 365 6.18 -32.42 -16.08
CA LYS A 365 5.19 -33.46 -15.93
C LYS A 365 5.80 -34.38 -14.88
N VAL A 366 5.35 -34.19 -13.64
CA VAL A 366 5.78 -35.04 -12.53
C VAL A 366 5.19 -36.41 -12.84
N ASP A 367 6.01 -37.31 -13.39
CA ASP A 367 5.61 -38.67 -13.79
C ASP A 367 5.53 -39.62 -12.58
N ARG A 368 5.45 -39.05 -11.37
CA ARG A 368 5.33 -39.74 -10.08
C ARG A 368 4.09 -39.24 -9.35
N GLU A 369 3.46 -40.13 -8.59
CA GLU A 369 2.36 -39.80 -7.70
C GLU A 369 2.88 -38.91 -6.56
N VAL A 370 2.28 -37.73 -6.38
CA VAL A 370 2.65 -36.76 -5.36
C VAL A 370 1.57 -36.75 -4.29
N ASP A 371 1.93 -37.11 -3.07
CA ASP A 371 1.00 -37.20 -1.93
C ASP A 371 1.02 -35.91 -1.09
N ARG A 372 2.02 -35.04 -1.28
CA ARG A 372 2.12 -33.75 -0.59
C ARG A 372 3.04 -32.79 -1.31
N TYR A 373 2.68 -31.51 -1.28
CA TYR A 373 3.56 -30.42 -1.68
C TYR A 373 4.13 -29.73 -0.45
N VAL A 374 5.43 -29.50 -0.43
CA VAL A 374 6.12 -28.72 0.60
C VAL A 374 6.66 -27.46 -0.07
N VAL A 375 6.30 -26.29 0.42
CA VAL A 375 6.77 -24.99 -0.11
C VAL A 375 7.71 -24.37 0.91
N TYR A 376 8.94 -24.06 0.50
CA TYR A 376 9.89 -23.33 1.35
C TYR A 376 9.81 -21.82 1.09
N LEU A 377 9.66 -21.05 2.18
CA LEU A 377 9.55 -19.60 2.20
C LEU A 377 10.71 -19.00 3.01
N ASP A 378 11.55 -18.24 2.33
CA ASP A 378 12.80 -17.73 2.88
C ASP A 378 12.64 -16.51 3.80
N GLY A 379 13.67 -16.25 4.61
CA GLY A 379 13.75 -15.14 5.54
C GLY A 379 14.06 -13.79 4.88
N ILE A 380 14.21 -12.76 5.72
CA ILE A 380 14.39 -11.37 5.28
C ILE A 380 15.68 -11.12 4.51
N ALA A 381 16.58 -12.09 4.45
CA ALA A 381 17.79 -12.04 3.63
C ALA A 381 17.50 -12.24 2.12
N GLN A 382 16.30 -12.64 1.71
CA GLN A 382 16.02 -12.92 0.30
C GLN A 382 16.13 -11.67 -0.60
N SER A 383 17.05 -11.68 -1.58
CA SER A 383 17.21 -10.61 -2.58
C SER A 383 16.87 -11.05 -4.02
N GLY A 384 16.93 -12.36 -4.28
CA GLY A 384 16.71 -13.03 -5.55
C GLY A 384 16.42 -14.52 -5.35
N SER A 385 16.47 -15.30 -6.43
CA SER A 385 16.14 -16.74 -6.41
C SER A 385 17.19 -17.64 -5.77
N GLU A 386 18.39 -17.10 -5.54
CA GLU A 386 19.49 -17.79 -4.86
C GLU A 386 19.31 -17.68 -3.34
N TYR A 387 19.69 -18.73 -2.63
CA TYR A 387 19.61 -18.82 -1.19
C TYR A 387 20.96 -18.53 -0.54
N THR A 388 20.95 -18.03 0.68
CA THR A 388 22.19 -17.89 1.45
C THR A 388 22.78 -19.26 1.79
N PRO A 389 24.10 -19.38 2.03
CA PRO A 389 24.77 -20.69 2.18
C PRO A 389 24.18 -21.58 3.28
N ASP A 390 23.74 -20.99 4.38
CA ASP A 390 23.05 -21.66 5.49
C ASP A 390 21.71 -22.27 5.06
N ILE A 391 20.95 -21.56 4.23
CA ILE A 391 19.69 -22.05 3.67
C ILE A 391 19.92 -23.10 2.60
N GLU A 392 20.98 -22.97 1.79
CA GLU A 392 21.36 -24.02 0.85
C GLU A 392 21.74 -25.32 1.57
N GLU A 393 22.50 -25.22 2.66
CA GLU A 393 22.84 -26.37 3.51
C GLU A 393 21.59 -27.02 4.11
N PHE A 394 20.67 -26.22 4.65
CA PHE A 394 19.39 -26.70 5.15
C PHE A 394 18.57 -27.42 4.07
N LEU A 395 18.42 -26.83 2.88
CA LEU A 395 17.65 -27.42 1.78
C LEU A 395 18.34 -28.67 1.19
N ALA A 396 19.67 -28.70 1.18
CA ALA A 396 20.46 -29.86 0.78
C ALA A 396 20.28 -31.04 1.75
N ALA A 397 20.08 -30.77 3.04
CA ALA A 397 19.75 -31.78 4.04
C ALA A 397 18.27 -32.18 4.00
N LEU A 398 17.36 -31.22 3.80
CA LEU A 398 15.91 -31.45 3.78
C LEU A 398 15.47 -32.30 2.59
N LYS A 399 15.93 -31.96 1.38
CA LYS A 399 15.48 -32.62 0.14
C LYS A 399 15.62 -34.15 0.14
N PRO A 400 16.76 -34.76 0.55
CA PRO A 400 16.87 -36.22 0.64
C PRO A 400 16.14 -36.84 1.84
N ALA A 401 15.83 -36.04 2.88
CA ALA A 401 15.06 -36.50 4.04
C ALA A 401 13.54 -36.55 3.77
N LEU A 402 13.06 -35.85 2.74
CA LEU A 402 11.65 -35.88 2.34
C LEU A 402 11.27 -37.25 1.73
N PRO A 403 10.06 -37.77 2.03
CA PRO A 403 9.54 -38.96 1.38
C PRO A 403 9.49 -38.83 -0.15
N LYS A 404 9.62 -39.97 -0.87
CA LYS A 404 9.75 -40.00 -2.35
C LYS A 404 8.56 -39.39 -3.10
N ASN A 405 7.39 -39.39 -2.49
CA ASN A 405 6.11 -38.87 -2.96
C ASN A 405 5.85 -37.40 -2.54
N VAL A 406 6.85 -36.71 -1.98
CA VAL A 406 6.76 -35.29 -1.63
C VAL A 406 7.46 -34.44 -2.69
N GLU A 407 6.76 -33.41 -3.16
CA GLU A 407 7.31 -32.41 -4.08
C GLU A 407 7.73 -31.14 -3.31
N LEU A 408 9.01 -30.78 -3.39
CA LEU A 408 9.55 -29.58 -2.76
C LEU A 408 9.54 -28.40 -3.74
N VAL A 409 8.76 -27.37 -3.42
CA VAL A 409 8.67 -26.10 -4.14
C VAL A 409 9.60 -25.09 -3.49
N GLN A 410 10.52 -24.54 -4.28
CA GLN A 410 11.55 -23.59 -3.85
C GLN A 410 11.83 -22.53 -4.92
N GLY A 411 12.48 -21.44 -4.55
CA GLY A 411 12.89 -20.34 -5.42
C GLY A 411 11.80 -19.30 -5.66
N LEU A 412 10.79 -19.23 -4.78
CA LEU A 412 9.70 -18.26 -4.87
C LEU A 412 10.07 -16.96 -4.15
N MET A 413 9.73 -15.79 -4.71
CA MET A 413 10.05 -14.49 -4.11
C MET A 413 8.95 -14.04 -3.15
N MET A 414 9.19 -14.21 -1.85
CA MET A 414 8.18 -13.95 -0.81
C MET A 414 8.07 -12.49 -0.42
N TYR A 415 9.05 -11.66 -0.81
CA TYR A 415 9.05 -10.23 -0.54
C TYR A 415 8.65 -9.40 -1.78
N SER A 416 7.97 -10.00 -2.76
CA SER A 416 7.67 -9.40 -4.06
C SER A 416 6.38 -10.01 -4.64
N VAL A 417 5.28 -9.25 -4.66
CA VAL A 417 3.99 -9.76 -5.20
C VAL A 417 4.03 -10.00 -6.70
N LEU A 418 5.05 -9.45 -7.37
CA LEU A 418 5.30 -9.67 -8.80
C LEU A 418 6.18 -10.90 -9.08
N ASN A 419 6.59 -11.63 -8.03
CA ASN A 419 7.60 -12.69 -8.10
C ASN A 419 8.91 -12.27 -8.79
N ARG A 420 9.36 -11.03 -8.53
CA ARG A 420 10.54 -10.43 -9.18
C ARG A 420 11.67 -10.15 -8.18
N PRO A 421 12.94 -10.49 -8.51
CA PRO A 421 14.11 -10.07 -7.75
C PRO A 421 14.26 -8.54 -7.63
N LEU A 422 15.03 -8.08 -6.64
CA LEU A 422 15.33 -6.65 -6.46
C LEU A 422 16.31 -6.08 -7.51
N ILE A 423 17.13 -6.97 -8.08
CA ILE A 423 18.27 -6.64 -8.95
C ILE A 423 17.88 -6.41 -10.43
N GLU A 424 16.62 -6.61 -10.79
CA GLU A 424 16.13 -6.61 -12.18
C GLU A 424 14.87 -5.73 -12.34
N ASP A 425 14.77 -5.05 -13.48
CA ASP A 425 13.57 -4.33 -13.98
C ASP A 425 12.85 -3.40 -12.96
N ARG A 426 13.63 -2.76 -12.08
CA ARG A 426 13.14 -1.86 -11.02
C ARG A 426 13.94 -0.55 -10.96
N PRO A 427 13.32 0.58 -10.56
CA PRO A 427 14.07 1.74 -10.09
C PRO A 427 15.07 1.32 -9.00
N LEU A 428 16.28 1.88 -9.03
CA LEU A 428 17.37 1.54 -8.10
C LEU A 428 17.91 0.10 -8.18
N ALA A 429 17.59 -0.69 -9.21
CA ALA A 429 18.18 -2.02 -9.41
C ALA A 429 19.73 -2.02 -9.35
N PHE A 430 20.38 -0.94 -9.80
CA PHE A 430 21.84 -0.79 -9.68
C PHE A 430 22.32 -0.74 -8.22
N LEU A 431 21.56 -0.10 -7.32
CA LEU A 431 21.87 -0.01 -5.90
C LEU A 431 21.69 -1.38 -5.24
N TRP A 432 20.61 -2.09 -5.59
CA TRP A 432 20.36 -3.44 -5.07
C TRP A 432 21.43 -4.44 -5.53
N ARG A 433 21.92 -4.34 -6.78
CA ARG A 433 23.06 -5.16 -7.24
C ARG A 433 24.33 -4.89 -6.46
N LEU A 434 24.58 -3.62 -6.10
CA LEU A 434 25.73 -3.27 -5.26
C LEU A 434 25.57 -3.81 -3.84
N ALA A 435 24.39 -3.63 -3.23
CA ALA A 435 24.06 -4.14 -1.91
C ALA A 435 24.20 -5.67 -1.85
N ASP A 436 23.68 -6.38 -2.85
CA ASP A 436 23.75 -7.83 -2.94
C ASP A 436 25.20 -8.31 -3.12
N LYS A 437 25.96 -7.70 -4.03
CA LYS A 437 27.39 -8.02 -4.21
C LYS A 437 28.20 -7.84 -2.93
N VAL A 438 27.95 -6.76 -2.20
CA VAL A 438 28.63 -6.47 -0.92
C VAL A 438 28.23 -7.47 0.16
N ARG A 439 26.96 -7.86 0.20
CA ARG A 439 26.43 -8.86 1.14
C ARG A 439 27.09 -10.23 0.97
N TRP A 440 27.24 -10.69 -0.27
CA TRP A 440 27.92 -11.95 -0.56
C TRP A 440 29.39 -11.95 -0.17
N ALA A 441 30.04 -10.79 -0.21
CA ALA A 441 31.42 -10.62 0.25
C ALA A 441 31.52 -10.48 1.78
N ASN A 442 30.56 -9.81 2.42
CA ASN A 442 30.50 -9.61 3.85
C ASN A 442 29.03 -9.44 4.34
N PRO A 443 28.45 -10.48 4.97
CA PRO A 443 27.08 -10.44 5.49
C PRO A 443 26.82 -9.34 6.53
N THR A 444 27.86 -8.89 7.26
CA THR A 444 27.74 -7.83 8.27
C THR A 444 27.93 -6.42 7.71
N ALA A 445 28.16 -6.28 6.39
CA ALA A 445 28.36 -4.98 5.78
C ALA A 445 27.05 -4.16 5.78
N LEU A 446 27.17 -2.86 6.09
CA LEU A 446 26.04 -1.93 6.19
C LEU A 446 25.18 -1.88 4.92
N LEU A 447 25.79 -2.03 3.74
CA LEU A 447 25.07 -2.09 2.47
C LEU A 447 24.28 -3.39 2.29
N GLY A 448 24.76 -4.52 2.83
CA GLY A 448 24.03 -5.79 2.81
C GLY A 448 22.78 -5.76 3.70
N LEU A 449 22.82 -5.00 4.80
CA LEU A 449 21.68 -4.79 5.70
C LEU A 449 20.50 -4.06 5.01
N LEU A 450 20.73 -3.33 3.92
CA LEU A 450 19.67 -2.61 3.20
C LEU A 450 18.58 -3.56 2.66
N VAL A 451 18.97 -4.77 2.22
CA VAL A 451 18.01 -5.80 1.76
C VAL A 451 17.15 -6.25 2.94
N ASN A 452 17.77 -6.54 4.09
CA ASN A 452 17.08 -6.96 5.30
C ASN A 452 16.13 -5.87 5.79
N ILE A 453 16.56 -4.61 5.85
CA ILE A 453 15.70 -3.47 6.24
C ILE A 453 14.48 -3.38 5.32
N ARG A 454 14.70 -3.46 4.00
CA ARG A 454 13.60 -3.42 3.03
C ARG A 454 12.64 -4.58 3.26
N ASN A 455 13.14 -5.79 3.48
CA ASN A 455 12.29 -6.97 3.68
C ASN A 455 11.58 -6.94 5.04
N VAL A 456 12.17 -6.37 6.09
CA VAL A 456 11.48 -6.09 7.37
C VAL A 456 10.31 -5.12 7.16
N LEU A 457 10.47 -4.07 6.35
CA LEU A 457 9.36 -3.20 5.98
C LEU A 457 8.25 -3.96 5.24
N ILE A 458 8.60 -4.95 4.43
CA ILE A 458 7.64 -5.80 3.74
C ILE A 458 6.94 -6.78 4.68
N VAL A 459 7.64 -7.33 5.69
CA VAL A 459 7.01 -8.06 6.80
C VAL A 459 5.99 -7.15 7.49
N ALA A 460 6.36 -5.89 7.80
CA ALA A 460 5.42 -4.93 8.37
C ALA A 460 4.22 -4.64 7.45
N VAL A 461 4.40 -4.63 6.13
CA VAL A 461 3.30 -4.52 5.14
C VAL A 461 2.37 -5.74 5.22
N SER A 462 2.92 -6.95 5.26
CA SER A 462 2.15 -8.21 5.41
C SER A 462 1.35 -8.22 6.72
N SER A 463 1.96 -7.75 7.80
CA SER A 463 1.32 -7.66 9.13
C SER A 463 0.30 -6.53 9.27
N ASP A 464 0.30 -5.50 8.43
CA ASP A 464 -0.56 -4.32 8.58
C ASP A 464 -2.02 -4.65 8.20
N LYS A 465 -2.98 -4.24 9.03
CA LYS A 465 -4.42 -4.50 8.78
C LYS A 465 -4.95 -3.90 7.48
N ARG A 466 -4.32 -2.82 6.99
CA ARG A 466 -4.70 -2.10 5.77
C ARG A 466 -4.07 -2.75 4.55
N TYR A 467 -2.75 -2.94 4.58
CA TYR A 467 -1.97 -3.39 3.41
C TYR A 467 -1.87 -4.92 3.31
N GLY A 468 -1.82 -5.61 4.44
CA GLY A 468 -1.63 -7.05 4.55
C GLY A 468 -2.60 -7.85 3.69
N PRO A 469 -3.93 -7.61 3.75
CA PRO A 469 -4.88 -8.38 2.95
C PRO A 469 -4.59 -8.38 1.44
N ILE A 470 -4.10 -7.26 0.90
CA ILE A 470 -3.71 -7.14 -0.52
C ILE A 470 -2.38 -7.84 -0.76
N TYR A 471 -1.39 -7.57 0.10
CA TYR A 471 -0.05 -8.13 0.00
C TYR A 471 -0.07 -9.66 0.06
N ASN A 472 -0.73 -10.20 1.08
CA ASN A 472 -0.78 -11.62 1.41
C ASN A 472 -1.52 -12.43 0.34
N GLN A 473 -2.53 -11.82 -0.31
CA GLN A 473 -3.15 -12.42 -1.48
C GLN A 473 -2.19 -12.48 -2.67
N GLY A 474 -1.39 -11.43 -2.89
CA GLY A 474 -0.34 -11.43 -3.90
C GLY A 474 0.69 -12.54 -3.67
N ILE A 475 1.14 -12.72 -2.43
CA ILE A 475 2.05 -13.83 -2.09
C ILE A 475 1.38 -15.20 -2.24
N ALA A 476 0.11 -15.35 -1.86
CA ALA A 476 -0.63 -16.58 -2.10
C ALA A 476 -0.73 -16.92 -3.61
N GLN A 477 -0.85 -15.90 -4.48
CA GLN A 477 -0.77 -16.10 -5.93
C GLN A 477 0.61 -16.59 -6.37
N VAL A 478 1.70 -16.02 -5.84
CA VAL A 478 3.07 -16.48 -6.13
C VAL A 478 3.26 -17.95 -5.73
N ILE A 479 2.75 -18.35 -4.57
CA ILE A 479 2.80 -19.75 -4.11
C ILE A 479 1.94 -20.65 -5.02
N PHE A 480 0.72 -20.22 -5.33
CA PHE A 480 -0.19 -20.95 -6.21
C PHE A 480 0.41 -21.19 -7.59
N ASP A 481 0.97 -20.17 -8.23
CA ASP A 481 1.62 -20.29 -9.53
C ASP A 481 2.82 -21.25 -9.45
N GLY A 482 3.64 -21.12 -8.39
CA GLY A 482 4.77 -22.02 -8.15
C GLY A 482 4.40 -23.50 -7.94
N LEU A 483 3.22 -23.76 -7.38
CA LEU A 483 2.62 -25.09 -7.23
C LEU A 483 2.09 -25.64 -8.56
N VAL A 484 1.31 -24.84 -9.30
CA VAL A 484 0.72 -25.22 -10.59
C VAL A 484 1.80 -25.49 -11.64
N ASP A 485 2.87 -24.71 -11.64
CA ASP A 485 4.04 -24.92 -12.51
C ASP A 485 4.72 -26.27 -12.25
N ARG A 486 4.55 -26.83 -11.05
CA ARG A 486 5.03 -28.15 -10.61
C ARG A 486 3.93 -29.21 -10.58
N GLY A 487 2.85 -29.00 -11.33
CA GLY A 487 1.82 -30.01 -11.56
C GLY A 487 0.74 -30.11 -10.49
N TYR A 488 0.71 -29.22 -9.50
CA TYR A 488 -0.38 -29.20 -8.53
C TYR A 488 -1.71 -28.89 -9.24
N GLN A 489 -2.71 -29.74 -9.03
CA GLN A 489 -4.06 -29.54 -9.58
C GLN A 489 -4.97 -28.95 -8.48
N PRO A 490 -5.53 -27.74 -8.67
CA PRO A 490 -6.52 -27.19 -7.74
C PRO A 490 -7.72 -28.13 -7.59
N GLY A 491 -8.17 -28.35 -6.35
CA GLY A 491 -9.23 -29.30 -6.04
C GLY A 491 -8.79 -30.77 -5.96
N SER A 492 -7.51 -31.09 -6.17
CA SER A 492 -7.00 -32.47 -6.01
C SER A 492 -7.07 -33.01 -4.58
N GLY A 493 -7.17 -32.13 -3.57
CA GLY A 493 -7.16 -32.49 -2.16
C GLY A 493 -5.78 -32.84 -1.61
N ILE A 494 -4.73 -32.82 -2.44
CA ILE A 494 -3.35 -33.07 -2.01
C ILE A 494 -2.93 -31.99 -1.01
N PRO A 495 -2.47 -32.34 0.20
CA PRO A 495 -2.11 -31.38 1.23
C PRO A 495 -0.88 -30.55 0.85
N ILE A 496 -0.85 -29.32 1.35
CA ILE A 496 0.25 -28.36 1.16
C ILE A 496 0.83 -27.99 2.53
N THR A 497 2.14 -28.13 2.70
CA THR A 497 2.88 -27.67 3.89
C THR A 497 3.74 -26.47 3.52
N LEU A 498 3.59 -25.36 4.22
CA LEU A 498 4.43 -24.17 4.07
C LEU A 498 5.51 -24.17 5.16
N ILE A 499 6.79 -24.19 4.79
CA ILE A 499 7.91 -24.07 5.71
C ILE A 499 8.43 -22.64 5.62
N GLY A 500 8.26 -21.85 6.68
CA GLY A 500 8.64 -20.43 6.72
C GLY A 500 9.78 -20.16 7.69
N TYR A 501 10.90 -19.64 7.20
CA TYR A 501 12.04 -19.22 8.03
C TYR A 501 11.96 -17.73 8.37
N SER A 502 12.07 -17.36 9.65
CA SER A 502 12.08 -15.95 10.10
C SER A 502 10.89 -15.16 9.53
N GLY A 503 11.11 -14.09 8.75
CA GLY A 503 10.06 -13.35 8.02
C GLY A 503 9.20 -14.22 7.08
N GLY A 504 9.72 -15.34 6.59
CA GLY A 504 8.97 -16.34 5.82
C GLY A 504 7.89 -17.05 6.63
N GLY A 505 8.01 -17.08 7.97
CA GLY A 505 6.96 -17.54 8.87
C GLY A 505 5.70 -16.68 8.75
N GLU A 506 5.86 -15.35 8.79
CA GLU A 506 4.78 -14.38 8.56
C GLU A 506 4.15 -14.62 7.19
N MET A 507 4.96 -14.68 6.13
CA MET A 507 4.47 -14.88 4.77
C MET A 507 3.68 -16.18 4.63
N SER A 508 4.11 -17.25 5.30
CA SER A 508 3.44 -18.56 5.30
C SER A 508 2.06 -18.46 5.93
N VAL A 509 1.98 -17.97 7.17
CA VAL A 509 0.70 -17.90 7.89
C VAL A 509 -0.25 -16.88 7.27
N ALA A 510 0.30 -15.83 6.68
CA ALA A 510 -0.45 -14.75 6.07
C ALA A 510 -1.07 -15.15 4.73
N ALA A 511 -0.34 -15.91 3.90
CA ALA A 511 -0.82 -16.39 2.61
C ALA A 511 -1.78 -17.58 2.72
N ALA A 512 -1.65 -18.41 3.76
CA ALA A 512 -2.36 -19.68 3.87
C ALA A 512 -3.90 -19.59 3.75
N PRO A 513 -4.63 -18.64 4.39
CA PRO A 513 -6.08 -18.55 4.23
C PRO A 513 -6.52 -18.27 2.79
N TYR A 514 -5.70 -17.56 2.02
CA TYR A 514 -5.94 -17.26 0.62
C TYR A 514 -5.61 -18.46 -0.25
N LEU A 515 -4.47 -19.10 -0.01
CA LEU A 515 -4.05 -20.29 -0.73
C LEU A 515 -5.07 -21.42 -0.57
N LYS A 516 -5.57 -21.65 0.66
CA LYS A 516 -6.58 -22.66 0.97
C LYS A 516 -7.87 -22.45 0.19
N ARG A 517 -8.30 -21.19 0.05
CA ARG A 517 -9.47 -20.84 -0.75
C ARG A 517 -9.27 -21.13 -2.24
N SER A 518 -8.07 -20.86 -2.76
CA SER A 518 -7.75 -21.05 -4.18
C SER A 518 -7.47 -22.51 -4.56
N THR A 519 -6.95 -23.31 -3.63
CA THR A 519 -6.56 -24.70 -3.90
C THR A 519 -7.57 -25.73 -3.41
N GLY A 520 -8.37 -25.39 -2.40
CA GLY A 520 -9.26 -26.34 -1.71
C GLY A 520 -8.53 -27.36 -0.82
N ALA A 521 -7.20 -27.25 -0.69
CA ALA A 521 -6.40 -28.23 0.06
C ALA A 521 -6.32 -27.91 1.55
N THR A 522 -5.96 -28.95 2.31
CA THR A 522 -5.46 -28.83 3.68
C THR A 522 -4.13 -28.09 3.68
N ILE A 523 -3.98 -27.05 4.51
CA ILE A 523 -2.75 -26.26 4.61
C ILE A 523 -2.18 -26.32 6.02
N GLU A 524 -0.94 -26.80 6.10
CA GLU A 524 -0.13 -26.82 7.31
C GLU A 524 0.99 -25.80 7.21
N VAL A 525 1.40 -25.24 8.34
CA VAL A 525 2.56 -24.34 8.40
C VAL A 525 3.58 -24.87 9.40
N ILE A 526 4.85 -24.90 9.01
CA ILE A 526 6.01 -25.13 9.87
C ILE A 526 6.82 -23.84 9.89
N SER A 527 6.78 -23.11 11.00
CA SER A 527 7.52 -21.87 11.21
C SER A 527 8.84 -22.15 11.93
N LEU A 528 9.96 -21.72 11.36
CA LEU A 528 11.33 -21.87 11.89
C LEU A 528 11.84 -20.50 12.37
N GLY A 529 11.83 -20.26 13.69
CA GLY A 529 12.16 -18.95 14.28
C GLY A 529 11.36 -17.80 13.66
N GLY A 530 10.14 -18.09 13.21
CA GLY A 530 9.36 -17.19 12.38
C GLY A 530 8.54 -16.18 13.17
N VAL A 531 8.48 -14.94 12.69
CA VAL A 531 7.59 -13.92 13.23
C VAL A 531 6.18 -14.10 12.68
N MET A 532 5.15 -13.83 13.48
CA MET A 532 3.75 -14.01 13.08
C MET A 532 2.87 -12.92 13.69
N SER A 533 2.04 -12.29 12.88
CA SER A 533 1.07 -11.28 13.33
C SER A 533 -0.30 -11.87 13.58
N ALA A 534 -0.96 -11.43 14.67
CA ALA A 534 -2.34 -11.78 15.01
C ALA A 534 -3.39 -11.19 14.05
N ASN A 535 -2.98 -10.37 13.08
CA ASN A 535 -3.90 -9.81 12.08
C ASN A 535 -4.30 -10.84 11.00
N HIS A 536 -3.65 -12.00 10.98
CA HIS A 536 -3.99 -13.11 10.11
C HIS A 536 -5.09 -13.97 10.72
N ASN A 537 -5.94 -14.55 9.88
CA ASN A 537 -6.97 -15.47 10.33
C ASN A 537 -6.35 -16.86 10.56
N LEU A 538 -5.38 -16.94 11.48
CA LEU A 538 -4.55 -18.12 11.78
C LEU A 538 -5.39 -19.35 12.12
N LEU A 539 -6.58 -19.14 12.69
CA LEU A 539 -7.57 -20.18 13.00
C LEU A 539 -8.12 -20.90 11.76
N LYS A 540 -7.80 -20.44 10.54
CA LYS A 540 -8.10 -21.15 9.29
C LYS A 540 -7.10 -22.24 8.95
N LEU A 541 -5.92 -22.25 9.58
CA LEU A 541 -4.91 -23.29 9.42
C LEU A 541 -5.37 -24.58 10.07
N GLU A 542 -5.02 -25.72 9.45
CA GLU A 542 -5.23 -27.03 10.06
C GLU A 542 -4.26 -27.26 11.21
N GLN A 543 -2.98 -26.99 10.98
CA GLN A 543 -1.92 -27.11 11.98
C GLN A 543 -0.84 -26.05 11.74
N LEU A 544 -0.31 -25.53 12.85
CA LEU A 544 0.86 -24.66 12.89
C LEU A 544 1.88 -25.27 13.84
N TYR A 545 3.01 -25.71 13.29
CA TYR A 545 4.19 -26.10 14.05
C TYR A 545 5.11 -24.89 14.14
N HIS A 546 5.46 -24.48 15.35
CA HIS A 546 6.39 -23.36 15.55
C HIS A 546 7.62 -23.86 16.29
N ILE A 547 8.75 -23.88 15.59
CA ILE A 547 10.03 -24.35 16.08
C ILE A 547 10.88 -23.12 16.41
N VAL A 548 11.27 -22.99 17.66
CA VAL A 548 11.99 -21.82 18.19
C VAL A 548 13.21 -22.29 18.98
N GLY A 549 14.31 -21.57 18.84
CA GLY A 549 15.50 -21.79 19.67
C GLY A 549 15.38 -21.05 21.00
N GLU A 550 15.90 -21.63 22.09
CA GLU A 550 15.86 -21.01 23.42
C GLU A 550 16.52 -19.62 23.51
N LYS A 551 17.39 -19.28 22.55
CA LYS A 551 18.12 -18.01 22.46
C LYS A 551 17.63 -17.10 21.33
N ASP A 552 16.51 -17.44 20.70
CA ASP A 552 15.93 -16.63 19.64
C ASP A 552 15.28 -15.37 20.24
N THR A 553 15.89 -14.21 20.02
CA THR A 553 15.38 -12.91 20.47
C THR A 553 14.45 -12.26 19.45
N VAL A 554 14.25 -12.87 18.28
CA VAL A 554 13.36 -12.33 17.25
C VAL A 554 11.92 -12.76 17.53
N GLU A 555 11.72 -13.94 18.12
CA GLU A 555 10.41 -14.44 18.56
C GLU A 555 9.91 -13.77 19.85
N ARG A 556 10.82 -13.53 20.81
CA ARG A 556 10.53 -12.89 22.10
C ARG A 556 10.32 -11.38 21.98
#